data_AF-A0A9E3VLW4-F1
#
_entry.id   AF-A0A9E3VLW4-F1
#
_cell.length_a   1.000
_cell.length_b   1.000
_cell.length_c   1.000
_cell.angle_alpha   90.00
_cell.angle_beta   90.00
_cell.angle_gamma   90.00
#
_symmetry.space_group_name_H-M   'P 1'
#
loop_
_entity.id
_entity.type
_entity.pdbx_description
1 polymer ?
#
loop_
_entity_poly.entity_id
_entity_poly.type
_entity_poly.pdbx_seq_one_letter_code
_entity_poly.pdbx_strand_id
1 'polypeptide(L)'
;MNDLDKIQEKFISDGMKEVAHFIRQVLDNPLKETGELITDYIRNQRAINQIKLIQNLKKKIGNEKLEEVNLNKINLKVLYPLLENASLENDQDLQELWANLLSNIVQVNAPDLIQNSAIKILKSITNDEVRILKYLYDNVISERKKRSQTHIDFFGSKEIKPTDYKSEDIEVTIFSIISNSKIDEEQLFLLISNLVSLGVIKYLTEVDINYANKSDVDPSNTSLDIDLYVANHDKICLTKLGFSFVELCTTSIQNNPNEEL
;
A
#
# COMPACT_ATOMS: atom_id res chain seq x y z
N MET A 1 24.55 26.33 11.34
CA MET A 1 23.07 26.30 11.39
C MET A 1 22.59 27.73 11.35
N ASN A 2 21.92 28.14 10.28
CA ASN A 2 21.56 29.53 10.03
C ASN A 2 20.29 29.89 10.83
N ASP A 3 20.04 31.17 11.13
CA ASP A 3 18.88 31.57 11.94
C ASP A 3 17.52 31.23 11.28
N LEU A 4 17.51 31.15 9.94
CA LEU A 4 16.38 30.63 9.15
C LEU A 4 16.08 29.15 9.44
N ASP A 5 17.11 28.32 9.59
CA ASP A 5 16.95 26.89 9.89
C ASP A 5 16.33 26.72 11.29
N LYS A 6 16.76 27.51 12.27
CA LYS A 6 16.21 27.50 13.64
C LYS A 6 14.76 27.96 13.70
N ILE A 7 14.39 28.97 12.90
CA ILE A 7 13.00 29.45 12.83
C ILE A 7 12.09 28.40 12.21
N GLN A 8 12.55 27.72 11.15
CA GLN A 8 11.81 26.62 10.53
C GLN A 8 11.67 25.42 11.48
N GLU A 9 12.74 25.01 12.15
CA GLU A 9 12.71 23.93 13.15
C GLU A 9 11.73 24.26 14.29
N LYS A 10 11.74 25.49 14.79
CA LYS A 10 10.83 25.94 15.84
C LYS A 10 9.37 25.90 15.38
N PHE A 11 9.08 26.42 14.18
CA PHE A 11 7.74 26.40 13.60
C PHE A 11 7.21 24.96 13.40
N ILE A 12 8.05 24.07 12.88
CA ILE A 12 7.74 22.64 12.74
C ILE A 12 7.48 22.00 14.10
N SER A 13 8.32 22.28 15.09
CA SER A 13 8.17 21.76 16.45
C SER A 13 6.88 22.23 17.13
N ASP A 14 6.53 23.50 16.99
CA ASP A 14 5.32 24.05 17.58
C ASP A 14 4.06 23.48 16.91
N GLY A 15 4.05 23.33 15.57
CA GLY A 15 2.96 22.65 14.87
C GLY A 15 2.81 21.17 15.25
N MET A 16 3.91 20.46 15.51
CA MET A 16 3.87 19.07 16.01
C MET A 16 3.26 18.98 17.40
N LYS A 17 3.59 19.92 18.29
CA LYS A 17 2.98 19.98 19.63
C LYS A 17 1.49 20.22 19.52
N GLU A 18 1.02 21.09 18.62
CA GLU A 18 -0.41 21.34 18.42
C GLU A 18 -1.15 20.10 17.91
N VAL A 19 -0.61 19.40 16.89
CA VAL A 19 -1.21 18.16 16.37
C VAL A 19 -1.22 17.06 17.44
N ALA A 20 -0.12 16.89 18.17
CA ALA A 20 -0.04 15.93 19.27
C ALA A 20 -0.99 16.30 20.42
N HIS A 21 -1.13 17.59 20.73
CA HIS A 21 -2.05 18.08 21.75
C HIS A 21 -3.50 17.87 21.35
N PHE A 22 -3.88 18.17 20.10
CA PHE A 22 -5.20 17.90 19.56
C PHE A 22 -5.54 16.42 19.63
N ILE A 23 -4.61 15.55 19.19
CA ILE A 23 -4.78 14.10 19.31
C ILE A 23 -5.03 13.75 20.78
N ARG A 24 -4.18 14.19 21.72
CA ARG A 24 -4.35 13.95 23.16
C ARG A 24 -5.67 14.48 23.73
N GLN A 25 -6.11 15.67 23.35
CA GLN A 25 -7.41 16.21 23.78
C GLN A 25 -8.58 15.33 23.29
N VAL A 26 -8.54 14.91 22.02
CA VAL A 26 -9.50 13.95 21.46
C VAL A 26 -9.39 12.59 22.17
N LEU A 27 -8.19 12.18 22.60
CA LEU A 27 -7.95 10.96 23.37
C LEU A 27 -8.57 11.00 24.76
N ASP A 28 -8.43 12.12 25.46
CA ASP A 28 -8.73 12.23 26.90
C ASP A 28 -10.18 12.64 27.14
N ASN A 29 -10.81 13.33 26.19
CA ASN A 29 -12.16 13.85 26.37
C ASN A 29 -12.97 13.90 25.06
N PRO A 30 -13.28 12.73 24.45
CA PRO A 30 -13.83 12.62 23.09
C PRO A 30 -15.20 13.29 22.86
N LEU A 31 -15.84 13.84 23.91
CA LEU A 31 -17.23 14.32 23.87
C LEU A 31 -17.49 15.69 24.55
N LYS A 32 -16.50 16.36 25.17
CA LYS A 32 -16.78 17.55 26.01
C LYS A 32 -16.59 18.92 25.36
N GLU A 33 -16.08 19.02 24.13
CA GLU A 33 -15.84 20.33 23.48
C GLU A 33 -16.46 20.46 22.07
N THR A 34 -17.47 19.65 21.73
CA THR A 34 -18.24 19.84 20.48
C THR A 34 -19.59 20.54 20.73
N GLY A 35 -19.71 21.24 21.86
CA GLY A 35 -20.99 21.80 22.34
C GLY A 35 -21.36 23.20 21.86
N GLU A 36 -20.47 23.99 21.22
CA GLU A 36 -20.77 25.42 20.97
C GLU A 36 -20.50 25.96 19.56
N LEU A 37 -20.10 25.13 18.60
CA LEU A 37 -20.15 25.48 17.18
C LEU A 37 -20.52 24.19 16.44
N ILE A 38 -21.49 24.16 15.53
CA ILE A 38 -21.18 24.19 14.09
C ILE A 38 -22.51 24.08 13.30
N THR A 39 -22.62 24.92 12.28
CA THR A 39 -23.74 25.05 11.34
C THR A 39 -23.51 24.29 10.02
N ASP A 40 -22.48 23.44 9.91
CA ASP A 40 -22.03 22.85 8.63
C ASP A 40 -21.77 21.33 8.74
N TYR A 41 -22.55 20.53 8.00
CA TYR A 41 -22.54 19.06 7.98
C TYR A 41 -21.17 18.46 7.69
N ILE A 42 -20.41 19.06 6.76
CA ILE A 42 -19.09 18.56 6.34
C ILE A 42 -18.08 18.64 7.48
N ARG A 43 -18.10 19.73 8.26
CA ARG A 43 -17.20 19.91 9.41
C ARG A 43 -17.48 18.90 10.50
N ASN A 44 -18.76 18.61 10.76
CA ASN A 44 -19.17 17.60 11.73
C ASN A 44 -18.67 16.21 11.30
N GLN A 45 -18.91 15.83 10.04
CA GLN A 45 -18.47 14.54 9.53
C GLN A 45 -16.95 14.34 9.61
N ARG A 46 -16.17 15.39 9.28
CA ARG A 46 -14.71 15.36 9.41
C ARG A 46 -14.26 15.16 10.85
N ALA A 47 -14.88 15.83 11.81
CA ALA A 47 -14.57 15.66 13.23
C ALA A 47 -14.87 14.23 13.70
N ILE A 48 -16.01 13.67 13.30
CA ILE A 48 -16.38 12.26 13.59
C ILE A 48 -15.33 11.30 13.04
N ASN A 49 -14.91 11.49 11.79
CA ASN A 49 -13.93 10.64 11.13
C ASN A 49 -12.55 10.71 11.81
N GLN A 50 -12.11 11.91 12.22
CA GLN A 50 -10.89 12.08 13.00
C GLN A 50 -10.97 11.36 14.35
N ILE A 51 -12.10 11.47 15.06
CA ILE A 51 -12.32 10.74 16.31
C ILE A 51 -12.23 9.23 16.08
N LYS A 52 -12.86 8.70 15.02
CA LYS A 52 -12.82 7.28 14.66
C LYS A 52 -11.40 6.80 14.37
N LEU A 53 -10.66 7.53 13.52
CA LEU A 53 -9.27 7.23 13.17
C LEU A 53 -8.42 7.06 14.44
N ILE A 54 -8.55 8.04 15.34
CA ILE A 54 -7.78 8.09 16.56
C ILE A 54 -8.22 7.02 17.56
N GLN A 55 -9.51 6.71 17.68
CA GLN A 55 -10.01 5.58 18.48
C GLN A 55 -9.51 4.23 17.94
N ASN A 56 -9.47 4.05 16.62
CA ASN A 56 -8.95 2.83 16.02
C ASN A 56 -7.45 2.70 16.20
N LEU A 57 -6.70 3.81 16.09
CA LEU A 57 -5.28 3.85 16.48
C LEU A 57 -5.11 3.39 17.93
N LYS A 58 -5.95 3.89 18.86
CA LYS A 58 -5.90 3.48 20.27
C LYS A 58 -6.07 1.97 20.44
N LYS A 59 -7.06 1.39 19.76
CA LYS A 59 -7.34 -0.06 19.81
C LYS A 59 -6.18 -0.89 19.27
N LYS A 60 -5.49 -0.42 18.23
CA LYS A 60 -4.40 -1.14 17.56
C LYS A 60 -3.11 -1.14 18.36
N ILE A 61 -2.78 0.00 18.97
CA ILE A 61 -1.51 0.17 19.69
C ILE A 61 -1.65 -0.22 21.17
N GLY A 62 -2.84 -0.06 21.75
CA GLY A 62 -3.09 -0.24 23.19
C GLY A 62 -2.67 1.00 24.00
N ASN A 63 -3.43 1.33 25.05
CA ASN A 63 -3.30 2.58 25.81
C ASN A 63 -1.87 2.80 26.35
N GLU A 64 -1.23 1.76 26.88
CA GLU A 64 0.11 1.83 27.48
C GLU A 64 1.17 2.25 26.45
N LYS A 65 1.10 1.71 25.23
CA LYS A 65 2.04 2.03 24.16
C LYS A 65 1.80 3.41 23.55
N LEU A 66 0.58 3.96 23.60
CA LEU A 66 0.32 5.31 23.06
C LEU A 66 0.99 6.43 23.85
N GLU A 67 1.21 6.24 25.15
CA GLU A 67 1.98 7.20 25.95
C GLU A 67 3.46 7.21 25.55
N GLU A 68 3.96 6.07 25.07
CA GLU A 68 5.31 5.90 24.53
C GLU A 68 5.44 6.38 23.07
N VAL A 69 4.31 6.50 22.35
CA VAL A 69 4.28 7.03 20.99
C VAL A 69 4.62 8.51 20.99
N ASN A 70 5.82 8.81 20.51
CA ASN A 70 6.24 10.18 20.27
C ASN A 70 5.80 10.66 18.88
N LEU A 71 4.58 11.17 18.78
CA LEU A 71 4.02 11.75 17.55
C LEU A 71 4.91 12.87 16.97
N ASN A 72 5.71 13.55 17.79
CA ASN A 72 6.63 14.60 17.34
C ASN A 72 7.81 14.06 16.51
N LYS A 73 8.00 12.74 16.45
CA LYS A 73 9.00 12.10 15.59
C LYS A 73 8.48 11.83 14.17
N ILE A 74 7.16 11.91 13.96
CA ILE A 74 6.59 11.69 12.63
C ILE A 74 6.78 12.97 11.81
N ASN A 75 7.26 12.83 10.58
CA ASN A 75 7.40 13.96 9.68
C ASN A 75 6.03 14.63 9.44
N LEU A 76 5.94 15.95 9.66
CA LEU A 76 4.73 16.75 9.40
C LEU A 76 4.19 16.59 7.98
N LYS A 77 5.09 16.41 7.01
CA LYS A 77 4.73 16.19 5.59
C LYS A 77 4.01 14.87 5.37
N VAL A 78 4.10 13.93 6.31
CA VAL A 78 3.34 12.68 6.32
C VAL A 78 2.11 12.82 7.20
N LEU A 79 2.29 13.25 8.45
CA LEU A 79 1.21 13.23 9.44
C LEU A 79 0.05 14.13 9.05
N TYR A 80 0.33 15.35 8.55
CA TYR A 80 -0.73 16.29 8.19
C TYR A 80 -1.59 15.78 7.02
N PRO A 81 -1.02 15.39 5.85
CA PRO A 81 -1.82 14.81 4.77
C PRO A 81 -2.57 13.54 5.18
N LEU A 82 -1.99 12.70 6.05
CA LEU A 82 -2.67 11.51 6.54
C LEU A 82 -3.95 11.89 7.30
N LEU A 83 -3.82 12.74 8.33
CA LEU A 83 -4.96 13.14 9.16
C LEU A 83 -6.03 13.89 8.36
N GLU A 84 -5.60 14.72 7.41
CA GLU A 84 -6.50 15.46 6.54
C GLU A 84 -7.32 14.52 5.64
N ASN A 85 -6.67 13.63 4.89
CA ASN A 85 -7.36 12.77 3.95
C ASN A 85 -8.18 11.68 4.66
N ALA A 86 -7.67 11.14 5.77
CA ALA A 86 -8.45 10.26 6.62
C ALA A 86 -9.70 10.96 7.19
N SER A 87 -9.68 12.28 7.47
CA SER A 87 -10.88 12.99 7.90
C SER A 87 -11.97 13.07 6.84
N LEU A 88 -11.60 12.99 5.56
CA LEU A 88 -12.51 13.09 4.42
C LEU A 88 -13.08 11.73 3.99
N GLU A 89 -12.50 10.63 4.48
CA GLU A 89 -12.93 9.28 4.13
C GLU A 89 -14.22 8.90 4.87
N ASN A 90 -15.25 8.49 4.15
CA ASN A 90 -16.53 8.08 4.75
C ASN A 90 -16.76 6.58 4.70
N ASP A 91 -16.03 5.88 3.84
CA ASP A 91 -16.09 4.43 3.78
C ASP A 91 -15.41 3.82 5.01
N GLN A 92 -16.11 2.89 5.66
CA GLN A 92 -15.64 2.30 6.91
C GLN A 92 -14.42 1.39 6.70
N ASP A 93 -14.37 0.67 5.58
CA ASP A 93 -13.26 -0.25 5.29
C ASP A 93 -11.99 0.55 4.94
N LEU A 94 -12.13 1.66 4.19
CA LEU A 94 -11.01 2.57 3.90
C LEU A 94 -10.56 3.33 5.15
N GLN A 95 -11.48 3.75 6.04
CA GLN A 95 -11.13 4.32 7.35
C GLN A 95 -10.27 3.36 8.19
N GLU A 96 -10.54 2.06 8.13
CA GLU A 96 -9.75 1.06 8.82
C GLU A 96 -8.33 0.95 8.25
N LEU A 97 -8.17 1.07 6.92
CA LEU A 97 -6.86 1.15 6.29
C LEU A 97 -6.09 2.41 6.69
N TRP A 98 -6.75 3.56 6.80
CA TRP A 98 -6.13 4.79 7.32
C TRP A 98 -5.62 4.61 8.76
N ALA A 99 -6.40 3.94 9.61
CA ALA A 99 -6.00 3.63 10.98
C ALA A 99 -4.82 2.66 11.04
N ASN A 100 -4.80 1.63 10.17
CA ASN A 100 -3.65 0.72 10.04
C ASN A 100 -2.39 1.47 9.60
N LEU A 101 -2.50 2.31 8.56
CA LEU A 101 -1.40 3.10 8.04
C LEU A 101 -0.81 3.99 9.14
N LEU A 102 -1.65 4.72 9.89
CA LEU A 102 -1.20 5.55 11.00
C LEU A 102 -0.52 4.73 12.09
N SER A 103 -1.13 3.59 12.45
CA SER A 103 -0.59 2.68 13.47
C SER A 103 0.78 2.13 13.08
N ASN A 104 0.97 1.79 11.81
CA ASN A 104 2.23 1.24 11.32
C ASN A 104 3.31 2.31 11.13
N ILE A 105 2.94 3.51 10.67
CA ILE A 105 3.87 4.67 10.62
C ILE A 105 4.43 4.96 12.02
N VAL A 106 3.55 4.96 13.02
CA VAL A 106 3.90 5.21 14.42
C VAL A 106 4.85 4.15 14.99
N GLN A 107 4.68 2.87 14.62
CA GLN A 107 5.41 1.76 15.22
C GLN A 107 6.68 1.35 14.47
N VAL A 108 6.64 1.32 13.13
CA VAL A 108 7.71 0.72 12.29
C VAL A 108 8.72 1.77 11.81
N ASN A 109 8.35 3.05 11.83
CA ASN A 109 9.16 4.14 11.27
C ASN A 109 9.64 3.82 9.84
N ALA A 110 8.72 3.36 8.98
CA ALA A 110 9.01 3.08 7.58
C ALA A 110 9.58 4.32 6.86
N PRO A 111 10.34 4.19 5.76
CA PRO A 111 10.89 5.36 5.07
C PRO A 111 9.81 6.38 4.63
N ASP A 112 10.07 7.68 4.77
CA ASP A 112 9.12 8.75 4.38
C ASP A 112 8.58 8.60 2.96
N LEU A 113 9.39 8.06 2.03
CA LEU A 113 8.97 7.81 0.65
C LEU A 113 7.77 6.85 0.57
N ILE A 114 7.81 5.73 1.30
CA ILE A 114 6.72 4.75 1.27
C ILE A 114 5.50 5.27 2.04
N GLN A 115 5.71 5.98 3.14
CA GLN A 115 4.61 6.60 3.90
C GLN A 115 3.82 7.61 3.03
N ASN A 116 4.54 8.52 2.36
CA ASN A 116 3.92 9.50 1.46
C ASN A 116 3.23 8.85 0.26
N SER A 117 3.82 7.80 -0.30
CA SER A 117 3.21 7.08 -1.42
C SER A 117 1.94 6.36 -0.97
N ALA A 118 1.94 5.74 0.20
CA ALA A 118 0.77 5.08 0.76
C ALA A 118 -0.41 6.05 0.99
N ILE A 119 -0.15 7.26 1.49
CA ILE A 119 -1.18 8.30 1.62
C ILE A 119 -1.78 8.67 0.26
N LYS A 120 -0.93 8.85 -0.77
CA LYS A 120 -1.39 9.19 -2.12
C LYS A 120 -2.24 8.09 -2.75
N ILE A 121 -1.80 6.84 -2.59
CA ILE A 121 -2.51 5.66 -3.08
C ILE A 121 -3.84 5.53 -2.34
N LEU A 122 -3.84 5.49 -1.00
CA LEU A 122 -5.03 5.24 -0.20
C LEU A 122 -6.12 6.30 -0.42
N LYS A 123 -5.73 7.56 -0.62
CA LYS A 123 -6.66 8.65 -0.98
C LYS A 123 -7.39 8.42 -2.32
N SER A 124 -6.79 7.66 -3.22
CA SER A 124 -7.16 7.61 -4.64
C SER A 124 -7.67 6.23 -5.08
N ILE A 125 -7.94 5.33 -4.13
CA ILE A 125 -8.44 3.98 -4.39
C ILE A 125 -9.82 3.75 -3.77
N THR A 126 -10.50 2.76 -4.32
CA THR A 126 -11.79 2.23 -3.91
C THR A 126 -11.64 0.89 -3.20
N ASN A 127 -12.72 0.41 -2.57
CA ASN A 127 -12.71 -0.92 -1.95
C ASN A 127 -12.50 -2.07 -2.93
N ASP A 128 -12.97 -1.95 -4.18
CA ASP A 128 -12.73 -2.98 -5.19
C ASP A 128 -11.26 -3.06 -5.58
N GLU A 129 -10.60 -1.91 -5.70
CA GLU A 129 -9.15 -1.84 -5.93
C GLU A 129 -8.35 -2.39 -4.75
N VAL A 130 -8.77 -2.12 -3.52
CA VAL A 130 -8.19 -2.75 -2.32
C VAL A 130 -8.33 -4.28 -2.39
N ARG A 131 -9.49 -4.80 -2.81
CA ARG A 131 -9.71 -6.25 -2.94
C ARG A 131 -8.80 -6.86 -4.00
N ILE A 132 -8.63 -6.20 -5.14
CA ILE A 132 -7.69 -6.62 -6.20
C ILE A 132 -6.26 -6.65 -5.64
N LEU A 133 -5.81 -5.58 -4.98
CA LEU A 133 -4.47 -5.51 -4.40
C LEU A 133 -4.22 -6.58 -3.35
N LYS A 134 -5.19 -6.86 -2.48
CA LYS A 134 -5.12 -7.95 -1.49
C LYS A 134 -5.01 -9.32 -2.17
N TYR A 135 -5.82 -9.58 -3.19
CA TYR A 135 -5.75 -10.81 -3.96
C TYR A 135 -4.36 -11.00 -4.60
N LEU A 136 -3.80 -9.95 -5.23
CA LEU A 136 -2.46 -9.99 -5.80
C LEU A 136 -1.37 -10.23 -4.73
N TYR A 137 -1.49 -9.56 -3.59
CA TYR A 137 -0.59 -9.74 -2.45
C TYR A 137 -0.61 -11.19 -1.93
N ASP A 138 -1.80 -11.77 -1.73
CA ASP A 138 -1.95 -13.15 -1.27
C ASP A 138 -1.35 -14.15 -2.27
N ASN A 139 -1.51 -13.90 -3.57
CA ASN A 139 -0.86 -14.69 -4.61
C ASN A 139 0.68 -14.61 -4.53
N VAL A 140 1.24 -13.41 -4.31
CA VAL A 140 2.68 -13.22 -4.10
C VAL A 140 3.16 -14.03 -2.88
N ILE A 141 2.49 -13.91 -1.74
CA ILE A 141 2.88 -14.64 -0.51
C ILE A 141 2.82 -16.16 -0.72
N SER A 142 1.75 -16.64 -1.36
CA SER A 142 1.55 -18.08 -1.62
C SER A 142 2.60 -18.65 -2.57
N GLU A 143 2.87 -17.97 -3.68
CA GLU A 143 3.86 -18.42 -4.67
C GLU A 143 5.30 -18.31 -4.13
N ARG A 144 5.62 -17.27 -3.35
CA ARG A 144 6.91 -17.16 -2.65
C ARG A 144 7.18 -18.38 -1.77
N LYS A 145 6.20 -18.79 -0.97
CA LYS A 145 6.28 -19.95 -0.07
C LYS A 145 6.43 -21.26 -0.84
N LYS A 146 5.69 -21.41 -1.95
CA LYS A 146 5.77 -22.59 -2.82
C LYS A 146 7.15 -22.71 -3.47
N ARG A 147 7.65 -21.62 -4.07
CA ARG A 147 8.97 -21.59 -4.75
C ARG A 147 10.12 -21.85 -3.77
N SER A 148 10.08 -21.27 -2.55
CA SER A 148 11.08 -21.56 -1.53
C SER A 148 11.11 -23.04 -1.15
N GLN A 149 9.92 -23.65 -0.96
CA GLN A 149 9.84 -25.08 -0.63
C GLN A 149 10.36 -25.95 -1.77
N THR A 150 9.94 -25.70 -3.00
CA THR A 150 10.43 -26.44 -4.18
C THR A 150 11.95 -26.30 -4.34
N HIS A 151 12.53 -25.13 -4.10
CA HIS A 151 13.98 -24.96 -4.19
C HIS A 151 14.73 -25.84 -3.17
N ILE A 152 14.22 -25.91 -1.92
CA ILE A 152 14.77 -26.78 -0.87
C ILE A 152 14.69 -28.25 -1.30
N ASP A 153 13.53 -28.67 -1.82
CA ASP A 153 13.27 -30.07 -2.18
C ASP A 153 14.16 -30.55 -3.35
N PHE A 154 14.50 -29.66 -4.31
CA PHE A 154 15.19 -30.04 -5.55
C PHE A 154 16.71 -29.77 -5.58
N PHE A 155 17.19 -28.70 -4.95
CA PHE A 155 18.59 -28.25 -5.13
C PHE A 155 19.48 -28.39 -3.90
N GLY A 156 18.90 -28.53 -2.70
CA GLY A 156 19.64 -28.70 -1.45
C GLY A 156 20.44 -27.47 -0.97
N SER A 157 20.54 -27.37 0.36
CA SER A 157 21.47 -26.59 1.21
C SER A 157 21.64 -25.06 1.08
N LYS A 158 21.10 -24.37 0.07
CA LYS A 158 20.92 -22.90 0.18
C LYS A 158 19.48 -22.58 0.59
N GLU A 159 19.30 -22.15 1.83
CA GLU A 159 18.02 -21.67 2.34
C GLU A 159 17.64 -20.39 1.58
N ILE A 160 16.83 -20.54 0.53
CA ILE A 160 16.20 -19.42 -0.16
C ILE A 160 14.93 -19.09 0.60
N LYS A 161 14.86 -17.88 1.14
CA LYS A 161 13.70 -17.40 1.88
C LYS A 161 12.59 -17.01 0.91
N PRO A 162 11.31 -17.10 1.30
CA PRO A 162 10.19 -16.59 0.51
C PRO A 162 10.41 -15.14 0.03
N THR A 163 11.06 -14.31 0.85
CA THR A 163 11.35 -12.90 0.58
C THR A 163 12.39 -12.67 -0.52
N ASP A 164 13.16 -13.70 -0.91
CA ASP A 164 14.17 -13.60 -1.98
C ASP A 164 13.55 -13.50 -3.38
N TYR A 165 12.30 -13.95 -3.55
CA TYR A 165 11.58 -13.82 -4.82
C TYR A 165 10.90 -12.45 -4.89
N LYS A 166 11.07 -11.71 -5.98
CA LYS A 166 10.46 -10.38 -6.11
C LYS A 166 8.96 -10.53 -6.36
N SER A 167 8.18 -9.57 -5.86
CA SER A 167 6.73 -9.49 -6.14
C SER A 167 6.44 -9.42 -7.64
N GLU A 168 7.33 -8.77 -8.39
CA GLU A 168 7.23 -8.58 -9.83
C GLU A 168 7.45 -9.86 -10.64
N ASP A 169 8.02 -10.91 -10.04
CA ASP A 169 8.25 -12.22 -10.66
C ASP A 169 7.04 -13.16 -10.52
N ILE A 170 5.96 -12.68 -9.87
CA ILE A 170 4.71 -13.41 -9.67
C ILE A 170 3.65 -12.80 -10.58
N GLU A 171 3.29 -13.55 -11.62
CA GLU A 171 2.33 -13.13 -12.62
C GLU A 171 0.93 -13.63 -12.26
N VAL A 172 -0.08 -12.79 -12.51
CA VAL A 172 -1.48 -13.12 -12.31
C VAL A 172 -2.24 -12.80 -13.59
N THR A 173 -3.02 -13.76 -14.10
CA THR A 173 -3.86 -13.55 -15.27
C THR A 173 -5.10 -12.74 -14.89
N ILE A 174 -5.52 -11.80 -15.73
CA ILE A 174 -6.73 -11.00 -15.49
C ILE A 174 -7.97 -11.90 -15.43
N PHE A 175 -8.00 -12.95 -16.25
CA PHE A 175 -9.05 -13.97 -16.21
C PHE A 175 -9.25 -14.59 -14.82
N SER A 176 -8.16 -14.81 -14.07
CA SER A 176 -8.27 -15.34 -12.69
C SER A 176 -8.93 -14.35 -11.74
N ILE A 177 -8.79 -13.05 -11.98
CA ILE A 177 -9.42 -11.99 -11.17
C ILE A 177 -10.91 -11.90 -11.50
N ILE A 178 -11.27 -11.96 -12.79
CA ILE A 178 -12.68 -12.02 -13.23
C ILE A 178 -13.38 -13.22 -12.58
N SER A 179 -12.78 -14.41 -12.69
CA SER A 179 -13.36 -15.66 -12.19
C SER A 179 -13.58 -15.67 -10.67
N ASN A 180 -12.80 -14.89 -9.93
CA ASN A 180 -12.87 -14.80 -8.47
C ASN A 180 -13.60 -13.54 -7.96
N SER A 181 -14.12 -12.70 -8.86
CA SER A 181 -14.80 -11.45 -8.49
C SER A 181 -16.23 -11.41 -9.02
N LYS A 182 -17.04 -10.50 -8.46
CA LYS A 182 -18.38 -10.18 -8.98
C LYS A 182 -18.36 -8.95 -9.89
N ILE A 183 -17.18 -8.57 -10.37
CA ILE A 183 -16.92 -7.37 -11.14
C ILE A 183 -16.98 -7.76 -12.62
N ASP A 184 -17.73 -7.02 -13.43
CA ASP A 184 -17.72 -7.26 -14.86
C ASP A 184 -16.37 -6.87 -15.50
N GLU A 185 -16.12 -7.37 -16.70
CA GLU A 185 -14.83 -7.22 -17.37
C GLU A 185 -14.47 -5.74 -17.63
N GLU A 186 -15.43 -4.93 -18.10
CA GLU A 186 -15.20 -3.52 -18.41
C GLU A 186 -14.86 -2.72 -17.14
N GLN A 187 -15.62 -2.94 -16.07
CA GLN A 187 -15.33 -2.33 -14.77
C GLN A 187 -13.96 -2.76 -14.25
N LEU A 188 -13.60 -4.04 -14.38
CA LEU A 188 -12.31 -4.54 -13.93
C LEU A 188 -11.14 -3.84 -14.64
N PHE A 189 -11.22 -3.67 -15.96
CA PHE A 189 -10.19 -2.96 -16.71
C PHE A 189 -10.02 -1.51 -16.28
N LEU A 190 -11.10 -0.83 -15.89
CA LEU A 190 -11.03 0.52 -15.34
C LEU A 190 -10.29 0.56 -13.99
N LEU A 191 -10.61 -0.37 -13.09
CA LEU A 191 -9.94 -0.49 -11.79
C LEU A 191 -8.44 -0.81 -11.98
N ILE A 192 -8.11 -1.75 -12.87
CA ILE A 192 -6.72 -2.07 -13.21
C ILE A 192 -6.01 -0.85 -13.80
N SER A 193 -6.66 -0.09 -14.69
CA SER A 193 -6.07 1.12 -15.28
C SER A 193 -5.69 2.15 -14.21
N ASN A 194 -6.57 2.39 -13.24
CA ASN A 194 -6.26 3.31 -12.13
C ASN A 194 -5.10 2.77 -11.27
N LEU A 195 -5.12 1.48 -10.91
CA LEU A 195 -4.03 0.84 -10.16
C LEU A 195 -2.67 0.91 -10.89
N VAL A 196 -2.66 0.77 -12.21
CA VAL A 196 -1.46 0.98 -13.04
C VAL A 196 -1.02 2.45 -12.98
N SER A 197 -1.96 3.39 -13.09
CA SER A 197 -1.66 4.83 -13.02
C SER A 197 -1.06 5.25 -11.68
N LEU A 198 -1.47 4.59 -10.59
CA LEU A 198 -0.93 4.75 -9.24
C LEU A 198 0.42 4.04 -9.04
N GLY A 199 0.86 3.25 -10.02
CA GLY A 199 2.14 2.54 -10.01
C GLY A 199 2.20 1.34 -9.05
N VAL A 200 1.05 0.87 -8.56
CA VAL A 200 0.98 -0.26 -7.60
C VAL A 200 0.93 -1.61 -8.30
N ILE A 201 0.51 -1.65 -9.56
CA ILE A 201 0.58 -2.83 -10.43
C ILE A 201 1.16 -2.44 -11.78
N LYS A 202 1.56 -3.43 -12.58
CA LYS A 202 1.93 -3.23 -13.99
C LYS A 202 1.42 -4.37 -14.86
N TYR A 203 1.11 -4.05 -16.11
CA TYR A 203 0.91 -5.06 -17.13
C TYR A 203 2.23 -5.74 -17.48
N LEU A 204 2.16 -7.04 -17.73
CA LEU A 204 3.26 -7.80 -18.30
C LEU A 204 2.99 -7.96 -19.80
N THR A 205 3.98 -7.61 -20.60
CA THR A 205 3.97 -7.91 -22.03
C THR A 205 4.53 -9.30 -22.20
N GLU A 206 3.71 -10.21 -22.71
CA GLU A 206 4.19 -11.52 -23.14
C GLU A 206 4.58 -11.43 -24.60
N VAL A 207 5.80 -11.86 -24.90
CA VAL A 207 6.28 -12.00 -26.27
C VAL A 207 6.49 -13.49 -26.50
N ASP A 208 5.55 -14.10 -27.21
CA ASP A 208 5.63 -15.49 -27.61
C ASP A 208 6.27 -15.59 -29.00
N ILE A 209 7.24 -16.48 -29.13
CA ILE A 209 7.82 -16.84 -30.44
C ILE A 209 6.93 -17.91 -31.05
N ASN A 210 6.19 -17.56 -32.10
CA ASN A 210 5.31 -18.52 -32.78
C ASN A 210 6.14 -19.56 -33.54
N TYR A 211 7.06 -19.08 -34.38
CA TYR A 211 7.98 -19.91 -35.18
C TYR A 211 9.28 -19.16 -35.43
N ALA A 212 10.38 -19.91 -35.55
CA ALA A 212 11.70 -19.40 -35.92
C ALA A 212 12.26 -20.28 -37.03
N ASN A 213 12.22 -19.77 -38.27
CA ASN A 213 12.64 -20.52 -39.46
C ASN A 213 13.87 -19.87 -40.09
N LYS A 214 14.77 -20.70 -40.61
CA LYS A 214 15.81 -20.21 -41.53
C LYS A 214 15.17 -20.00 -42.89
N SER A 215 15.61 -18.96 -43.59
CA SER A 215 15.21 -18.74 -44.97
C SER A 215 15.66 -19.92 -45.84
N ASP A 216 14.72 -20.72 -46.36
CA ASP A 216 15.01 -21.88 -47.22
C ASP A 216 15.47 -21.48 -48.65
N VAL A 217 15.50 -20.18 -48.94
CA VAL A 217 15.68 -19.63 -50.29
C VAL A 217 17.15 -19.44 -50.67
N ASP A 218 18.06 -19.34 -49.70
CA ASP A 218 19.49 -19.17 -49.94
C ASP A 218 20.34 -19.86 -48.84
N PRO A 219 21.14 -20.90 -49.16
CA PRO A 219 22.00 -21.59 -48.20
C PRO A 219 23.09 -20.72 -47.56
N SER A 220 23.40 -19.57 -48.15
CA SER A 220 24.34 -18.58 -47.62
C SER A 220 23.68 -17.55 -46.70
N ASN A 221 22.34 -17.50 -46.69
CA ASN A 221 21.59 -16.62 -45.82
C ASN A 221 21.55 -17.19 -44.39
N THR A 222 22.17 -16.48 -43.46
CA THR A 222 22.18 -16.81 -42.04
C THR A 222 21.05 -16.13 -41.26
N SER A 223 20.16 -15.39 -41.94
CA SER A 223 19.02 -14.73 -41.30
C SER A 223 18.02 -15.75 -40.76
N LEU A 224 17.53 -15.46 -39.56
CA LEU A 224 16.46 -16.20 -38.91
C LEU A 224 15.21 -15.32 -38.93
N ASP A 225 14.15 -15.80 -39.57
CA ASP A 225 12.86 -15.13 -39.57
C ASP A 225 12.11 -15.58 -38.31
N ILE A 226 11.81 -14.61 -37.45
CA ILE A 226 11.14 -14.82 -36.17
C ILE A 226 9.79 -14.12 -36.22
N ASP A 227 8.71 -14.89 -36.14
CA ASP A 227 7.36 -14.36 -35.95
C ASP A 227 7.02 -14.29 -34.46
N LEU A 228 6.62 -13.11 -34.00
CA LEU A 228 6.29 -12.83 -32.61
C LEU A 228 4.79 -12.57 -32.44
N TYR A 229 4.16 -13.24 -31.48
CA TYR A 229 2.88 -12.80 -30.93
C TYR A 229 3.15 -11.97 -29.68
N VAL A 230 2.61 -10.76 -29.65
CA VAL A 230 2.72 -9.88 -28.47
C VAL A 230 1.34 -9.81 -27.84
N ALA A 231 1.15 -10.56 -26.75
CA ALA A 231 -0.03 -10.42 -25.91
C ALA A 231 0.20 -9.22 -25.00
N ASN A 232 -0.63 -8.19 -25.18
CA ASN A 232 -0.64 -7.04 -24.29
C ASN A 232 -1.89 -7.11 -23.42
N HIS A 233 -1.70 -6.95 -22.12
CA HIS A 233 -2.76 -6.79 -21.11
C HIS A 233 -3.44 -8.05 -20.59
N ASP A 234 -2.90 -9.26 -20.81
CA ASP A 234 -3.52 -10.50 -20.27
C ASP A 234 -3.05 -10.84 -18.85
N LYS A 235 -1.85 -10.35 -18.50
CA LYS A 235 -1.21 -10.59 -17.22
C LYS A 235 -0.79 -9.29 -16.55
N ILE A 236 -0.86 -9.32 -15.23
CA ILE A 236 -0.39 -8.23 -14.37
C ILE A 236 0.48 -8.80 -13.24
N CYS A 237 1.32 -7.95 -12.64
CA CYS A 237 1.96 -8.25 -11.37
C CYS A 237 1.95 -7.05 -10.43
N LEU A 238 2.12 -7.35 -9.14
CA LEU A 238 2.23 -6.35 -8.09
C LEU A 238 3.63 -5.73 -8.12
N THR A 239 3.73 -4.40 -8.15
CA THR A 239 5.03 -3.73 -8.06
C THR A 239 5.55 -3.77 -6.63
N LYS A 240 6.85 -3.51 -6.41
CA LYS A 240 7.39 -3.30 -5.07
C LYS A 240 6.64 -2.21 -4.29
N LEU A 241 6.21 -1.15 -4.97
CA LEU A 241 5.41 -0.10 -4.36
C LEU A 241 4.03 -0.62 -3.92
N GLY A 242 3.35 -1.38 -4.78
CA GLY A 242 2.07 -2.01 -4.43
C GLY A 242 2.19 -3.00 -3.29
N PHE A 243 3.24 -3.82 -3.29
CA PHE A 243 3.52 -4.79 -2.22
C PHE A 243 3.70 -4.07 -0.88
N SER A 244 4.62 -3.09 -0.81
CA SER A 244 4.85 -2.33 0.42
C SER A 244 3.64 -1.50 0.85
N PHE A 245 2.81 -1.03 -0.09
CA PHE A 245 1.56 -0.35 0.23
C PHE A 245 0.59 -1.28 0.97
N VAL A 246 0.38 -2.49 0.46
CA VAL A 246 -0.52 -3.47 1.08
C VAL A 246 -0.01 -3.81 2.48
N GLU A 247 1.27 -4.17 2.64
CA GLU A 247 1.86 -4.48 3.94
C GLU A 247 1.63 -3.36 4.97
N LEU A 248 1.90 -2.12 4.55
CA LEU A 248 1.79 -0.96 5.44
C LEU A 248 0.34 -0.68 5.84
N CYS A 249 -0.66 -1.04 5.02
CA CYS A 249 -2.07 -0.76 5.27
C CYS A 249 -2.88 -1.94 5.81
N THR A 250 -2.39 -3.19 5.73
CA THR A 250 -3.16 -4.38 6.11
C THR A 250 -2.55 -5.19 7.24
N THR A 251 -1.24 -5.12 7.46
CA THR A 251 -0.59 -5.93 8.47
C THR A 251 -0.61 -5.19 9.81
N SER A 252 -1.51 -5.58 10.72
CA SER A 252 -1.38 -5.21 12.12
C SER A 252 -0.26 -6.03 12.76
N ILE A 253 0.82 -5.39 13.17
CA ILE A 253 2.09 -6.00 13.63
C ILE A 253 1.93 -6.95 14.84
N GLN A 254 0.74 -7.05 15.44
CA GLN A 254 0.49 -8.05 16.48
C GLN A 254 0.55 -9.51 16.00
N ASN A 255 0.69 -9.79 14.69
CA ASN A 255 0.64 -11.15 14.13
C ASN A 255 1.89 -11.63 13.36
N ASN A 256 3.05 -10.96 13.40
CA ASN A 256 4.25 -11.47 12.74
C ASN A 256 5.42 -11.69 13.72
N PRO A 257 5.58 -12.90 14.31
CA PRO A 257 6.74 -13.24 15.13
C PRO A 257 8.03 -13.43 14.32
N ASN A 258 8.01 -13.32 12.98
CA ASN A 258 9.07 -13.88 12.12
C ASN A 258 9.61 -12.93 11.04
N GLU A 259 9.60 -11.61 11.25
CA GLU A 259 10.29 -10.69 10.34
C GLU A 259 11.06 -9.63 11.13
N GLU A 260 12.23 -10.02 11.62
CA GLU A 260 13.30 -9.07 11.94
C GLU A 260 13.82 -8.48 10.61
N LEU A 261 13.87 -7.14 10.58
CA LEU A 261 14.41 -6.27 9.54
C LEU A 261 15.86 -6.59 9.15
#